data_AF-A0A7V4YB70-F1
#
_entry.id   AF-A0A7V4YB70-F1
#
_cell.length_a   1.000
_cell.length_b   1.000
_cell.length_c   1.000
_cell.angle_alpha   90.00
_cell.angle_beta   90.00
_cell.angle_gamma   90.00
#
_symmetry.space_group_name_H-M   'P 1'
#
loop_
_entity.id
_entity.type
_entity.pdbx_description
1 polymer ?
#
loop_
_entity_poly.entity_id
_entity_poly.type
_entity_poly.pdbx_seq_one_letter_code
_entity_poly.pdbx_strand_id
1 'polypeptide(L)'
;MKINPVIILFTTLLLSIPYFGKAEEVVVTDADTVWTPDLNIESSEIVDSTDAPVQNLVKGVFISHAETILNLDLEEPKLSKPSLPTKWSFAIITDLHIGRGYLDYDGEGFGDGYNGEEYYLTQRLRNVVDWIIQNRNNVRCENVTCSIKFLVVLGDIADSAEKSEFLKAKEILDKLNDYHIPYVPVFGNHDVWPWTENDEANSPLGENYFDEIFWSESATNTRLMKEILNWERDEIHKNYKNFAFNYGGINFIGLDFNSRNLFMKFGKGVGADAVLNEINKGWLEKKLEEFKGGPVILLSHHPMMDKLPLGPAYAFSPFELLKIENLLENNLAPFDFSGHIHSFEEWHGKFAPANANKKYDPVASTNVLTTEALMVGSNGRGIEKETGENGVVDGKKGIVRIVKIFNKEKIEPNNWETTETGDEFVGLNPNFDYYPVTAAGGGNPIGYQFIAKYFSERKIAEFKWDFGPPIGQKTGKEVFVPIEKIQQGISLGTYEKNGDEVKIPVKLTLIDEKTGKDEDIPRKEKVYFAPAYLIIGPSVNQFTSLRNDQKLTVIPENRNGIEVLIDVNHSPSTPVGIITVNFGEAQNNINLQELIADSDIQKGKSILYMKNWPNEVKGSKILFLPKR
;
A
#
# COMPACT_ATOMS: atom_id res chain seq x y z
N MET A 1 -72.47 -25.37 5.29
CA MET A 1 -71.30 -25.48 6.20
C MET A 1 -70.29 -26.47 5.61
N LYS A 2 -69.32 -25.95 4.87
CA LYS A 2 -67.92 -26.40 4.72
C LYS A 2 -67.27 -25.38 3.78
N ILE A 3 -66.41 -24.57 4.39
CA ILE A 3 -65.67 -23.48 3.79
C ILE A 3 -64.46 -24.10 3.09
N ASN A 4 -64.25 -23.80 1.82
CA ASN A 4 -62.96 -23.97 1.16
C ASN A 4 -62.27 -22.60 1.18
N PRO A 5 -61.01 -22.50 1.66
CA PRO A 5 -60.28 -21.24 1.66
C PRO A 5 -59.82 -20.95 0.23
N VAL A 6 -60.29 -19.83 -0.34
CA VAL A 6 -59.63 -19.20 -1.48
C VAL A 6 -58.42 -18.47 -0.91
N ILE A 7 -57.23 -19.02 -1.17
CA ILE A 7 -55.96 -18.34 -0.96
C ILE A 7 -55.87 -17.28 -2.05
N ILE A 8 -56.02 -16.00 -1.67
CA ILE A 8 -55.70 -14.87 -2.53
C ILE A 8 -54.18 -14.73 -2.52
N LEU A 9 -53.54 -15.14 -3.62
CA LEU A 9 -52.11 -14.95 -3.82
C LEU A 9 -51.89 -13.50 -4.27
N PHE A 10 -51.28 -12.68 -3.41
CA PHE A 10 -50.74 -11.38 -3.82
C PHE A 10 -49.34 -11.60 -4.39
N THR A 11 -49.13 -11.23 -5.65
CA THR A 11 -47.79 -11.18 -6.24
C THR A 11 -47.36 -9.72 -6.29
N THR A 12 -46.47 -9.34 -5.37
CA THR A 12 -45.86 -8.01 -5.33
C THR A 12 -44.63 -8.01 -6.23
N LEU A 13 -44.65 -7.26 -7.33
CA LEU A 13 -43.44 -6.99 -8.11
C LEU A 13 -42.85 -5.65 -7.62
N LEU A 14 -41.75 -5.72 -6.88
CA LEU A 14 -40.99 -4.55 -6.41
C LEU A 14 -39.85 -4.30 -7.39
N LEU A 15 -39.93 -3.21 -8.15
CA LEU A 15 -38.82 -2.67 -8.92
C LEU A 15 -38.30 -1.41 -8.22
N SER A 16 -37.16 -1.55 -7.55
CA SER A 16 -36.39 -0.43 -7.03
C SER A 16 -35.27 -0.11 -8.04
N ILE A 17 -35.40 0.99 -8.77
CA ILE A 17 -34.31 1.53 -9.60
C ILE A 17 -33.84 2.83 -8.96
N PRO A 18 -32.60 2.93 -8.45
CA PRO A 18 -32.02 4.21 -8.10
C PRO A 18 -31.41 4.81 -9.37
N TYR A 19 -32.04 5.84 -9.96
CA TYR A 19 -31.45 6.57 -11.08
C TYR A 19 -31.52 8.08 -10.85
N PHE A 20 -30.36 8.73 -10.78
CA PHE A 20 -30.21 10.18 -10.80
C PHE A 20 -29.84 10.60 -12.23
N GLY A 21 -30.87 10.88 -13.03
CA GLY A 21 -30.76 11.43 -14.38
C GLY A 21 -32.12 11.99 -14.82
N LYS A 22 -32.14 13.05 -15.64
CA LYS A 22 -33.37 13.70 -16.12
C LYS A 22 -34.29 12.65 -16.76
N ALA A 23 -35.52 12.54 -16.23
CA ALA A 23 -36.51 11.58 -16.68
C ALA A 23 -36.89 11.82 -18.14
N GLU A 24 -36.57 10.86 -19.01
CA GLU A 24 -37.36 10.64 -20.22
C GLU A 24 -38.66 9.92 -19.81
N GLU A 25 -39.74 10.30 -20.46
CA GLU A 25 -41.12 9.92 -20.13
C GLU A 25 -41.30 8.39 -20.09
N VAL A 26 -41.67 7.84 -18.94
CA VAL A 26 -42.04 6.42 -18.82
C VAL A 26 -43.42 6.24 -19.44
N VAL A 27 -43.46 5.73 -20.67
CA VAL A 27 -44.73 5.42 -21.35
C VAL A 27 -45.23 4.06 -20.87
N VAL A 28 -46.28 4.06 -20.05
CA VAL A 28 -47.03 2.85 -19.71
C VAL A 28 -48.03 2.58 -20.83
N THR A 29 -47.87 1.47 -21.54
CA THR A 29 -48.85 0.99 -22.52
C THR A 29 -49.68 -0.13 -21.89
N ASP A 30 -50.97 -0.21 -22.27
CA ASP A 30 -51.94 -1.25 -21.88
C ASP A 30 -52.44 -1.25 -20.41
N ALA A 31 -52.43 -0.11 -19.73
CA ALA A 31 -53.12 0.04 -18.44
C ALA A 31 -54.58 0.49 -18.62
N ASP A 32 -55.53 -0.25 -18.04
CA ASP A 32 -56.96 0.09 -18.10
C ASP A 32 -57.32 1.38 -17.36
N THR A 33 -56.50 1.81 -16.39
CA THR A 33 -56.62 3.14 -15.77
C THR A 33 -55.32 3.54 -15.07
N VAL A 34 -54.94 4.81 -15.19
CA VAL A 34 -53.81 5.42 -14.46
C VAL A 34 -54.35 6.48 -13.53
N TRP A 35 -54.00 6.41 -12.24
CA TRP A 35 -54.32 7.43 -11.26
C TRP A 35 -53.05 8.13 -10.79
N THR A 36 -53.05 9.46 -10.84
CA THR A 36 -51.98 10.31 -10.31
C THR A 36 -52.56 11.15 -9.19
N PRO A 37 -52.28 10.86 -7.90
CA PRO A 37 -52.78 11.73 -6.83
C PRO A 37 -51.94 13.02 -6.78
N ASP A 38 -52.61 14.16 -6.88
CA ASP A 38 -52.02 15.47 -6.59
C ASP A 38 -51.85 15.62 -5.07
N LEU A 39 -50.60 15.63 -4.60
CA LEU A 39 -50.25 15.91 -3.21
C LEU A 39 -49.68 17.33 -3.12
N ASN A 40 -50.54 18.32 -2.92
CA ASN A 40 -50.13 19.63 -2.43
C ASN A 40 -50.01 19.58 -0.91
N ILE A 41 -48.79 19.73 -0.40
CA ILE A 41 -48.53 19.95 1.03
C ILE A 41 -48.05 21.41 1.18
N GLU A 42 -48.92 22.27 1.68
CA GLU A 42 -48.52 23.57 2.24
C GLU A 42 -48.11 23.37 3.70
N SER A 43 -46.83 23.58 4.02
CA SER A 43 -46.39 23.99 5.37
C SER A 43 -44.91 24.37 5.37
N SER A 44 -44.60 25.50 6.00
CA SER A 44 -43.30 26.17 6.06
C SER A 44 -42.45 25.79 7.28
N GLU A 45 -42.60 24.60 7.87
CA GLU A 45 -41.80 24.19 9.02
C GLU A 45 -41.41 22.70 8.96
N ILE A 46 -40.25 22.40 8.36
CA ILE A 46 -39.45 21.21 8.71
C ILE A 46 -37.97 21.64 8.79
N VAL A 47 -37.45 21.56 10.01
CA VAL A 47 -36.03 21.66 10.36
C VAL A 47 -35.56 20.23 10.62
N ASP A 48 -34.52 19.80 9.90
CA ASP A 48 -33.67 18.60 10.13
C ASP A 48 -34.37 17.22 10.24
N SER A 49 -34.12 16.33 9.27
CA SER A 49 -34.83 15.05 9.11
C SER A 49 -34.05 13.82 9.63
N THR A 50 -33.20 13.98 10.64
CA THR A 50 -32.33 12.89 11.13
C THR A 50 -32.97 11.98 12.19
N ASP A 51 -34.13 12.35 12.78
CA ASP A 51 -34.73 11.62 13.91
C ASP A 51 -36.12 10.97 13.67
N ALA A 52 -36.61 10.89 12.42
CA ALA A 52 -37.89 10.23 12.16
C ALA A 52 -37.74 8.69 12.15
N PRO A 53 -38.55 7.92 12.93
CA PRO A 53 -38.53 6.46 12.90
C PRO A 53 -38.84 5.92 11.50
N VAL A 54 -38.06 4.93 11.03
CA VAL A 54 -38.14 4.32 9.67
C VAL A 54 -39.57 3.90 9.27
N GLN A 55 -40.41 3.59 10.24
CA GLN A 55 -41.81 3.17 10.09
C GLN A 55 -42.72 4.26 9.47
N ASN A 56 -42.29 5.52 9.50
CA ASN A 56 -43.07 6.67 9.03
C ASN A 56 -42.55 7.23 7.69
N LEU A 57 -41.58 6.56 7.05
CA LEU A 57 -41.09 6.96 5.73
C LEU A 57 -41.92 6.29 4.62
N VAL A 58 -42.96 6.97 4.15
CA VAL A 58 -43.65 6.58 2.91
C VAL A 58 -42.97 7.30 1.75
N LYS A 59 -42.20 6.57 0.94
CA LYS A 59 -41.43 7.15 -0.19
C LYS A 59 -42.02 6.90 -1.58
N GLY A 60 -43.32 6.60 -1.64
CA GLY A 60 -44.10 6.48 -2.88
C GLY A 60 -44.61 5.06 -3.12
N VAL A 61 -45.87 4.95 -3.56
CA VAL A 61 -46.51 3.69 -3.93
C VAL A 61 -47.21 3.91 -5.28
N PHE A 62 -46.93 3.03 -6.23
CA PHE A 62 -47.70 2.89 -7.47
C PHE A 62 -48.56 1.63 -7.36
N ILE A 63 -49.83 1.72 -7.77
CA ILE A 63 -50.73 0.56 -7.87
C ILE A 63 -51.31 0.60 -9.28
N SER A 64 -51.09 -0.45 -10.07
CA SER A 64 -51.83 -0.68 -11.32
C SER A 64 -52.54 -2.02 -11.23
N HIS A 65 -53.82 -2.02 -11.61
CA HIS A 65 -54.64 -3.23 -11.74
C HIS A 65 -54.51 -3.74 -13.17
N ALA A 66 -54.28 -5.06 -13.34
CA ALA A 66 -54.38 -5.73 -14.63
C ALA A 66 -55.23 -6.99 -14.45
N GLU A 67 -56.40 -7.04 -15.08
CA GLU A 67 -57.33 -8.18 -15.01
C GLU A 67 -57.05 -9.27 -16.05
N THR A 68 -55.89 -9.26 -16.69
CA THR A 68 -55.56 -10.27 -17.70
C THR A 68 -54.12 -10.75 -17.55
N ILE A 69 -53.96 -11.97 -17.02
CA ILE A 69 -52.70 -12.70 -17.09
C ILE A 69 -52.60 -13.24 -18.53
N LEU A 70 -51.89 -12.52 -19.40
CA LEU A 70 -51.35 -13.13 -20.60
C LEU A 70 -50.26 -14.11 -20.14
N ASN A 71 -50.55 -15.41 -20.20
CA ASN A 71 -49.50 -16.42 -20.25
C ASN A 71 -48.79 -16.29 -21.62
N LEU A 72 -47.90 -15.30 -21.73
CA LEU A 72 -46.83 -15.38 -22.70
C LEU A 72 -45.82 -16.37 -22.12
N ASP A 73 -45.77 -17.57 -22.71
CA ASP A 73 -44.57 -18.39 -22.66
C ASP A 73 -43.43 -17.59 -23.33
N LEU A 74 -42.89 -16.62 -22.60
CA LEU A 74 -41.61 -16.02 -22.91
C LEU A 74 -40.60 -17.11 -22.60
N GLU A 75 -40.28 -17.94 -23.60
CA GLU A 75 -38.99 -18.63 -23.59
C GLU A 75 -37.95 -17.56 -23.27
N GLU A 76 -37.26 -17.71 -22.12
CA GLU A 76 -36.14 -16.83 -21.79
C GLU A 76 -35.28 -16.74 -23.06
N PRO A 77 -35.10 -15.53 -23.63
CA PRO A 77 -34.26 -15.41 -24.80
C PRO A 77 -32.93 -16.03 -24.37
N LYS A 78 -32.57 -17.14 -25.03
CA LYS A 78 -31.27 -17.78 -24.87
C LYS A 78 -30.26 -16.73 -25.29
N LEU A 79 -29.88 -15.86 -24.37
CA LEU A 79 -28.79 -14.92 -24.53
C LEU A 79 -27.60 -15.84 -24.74
N SER A 80 -27.24 -16.04 -26.00
CA SER A 80 -26.03 -16.76 -26.36
C SER A 80 -24.92 -16.06 -25.61
N LYS A 81 -24.29 -16.75 -24.64
CA LYS A 81 -23.16 -16.20 -23.90
C LYS A 81 -22.22 -15.58 -24.95
N PRO A 82 -21.98 -14.26 -24.92
CA PRO A 82 -21.16 -13.62 -25.93
C PRO A 82 -19.85 -14.40 -26.04
N SER A 83 -19.48 -14.76 -27.27
CA SER A 83 -18.24 -15.50 -27.51
C SER A 83 -17.08 -14.72 -26.88
N LEU A 84 -16.33 -15.36 -25.99
CA LEU A 84 -15.18 -14.74 -25.33
C LEU A 84 -14.27 -14.10 -26.40
N PRO A 85 -13.81 -12.85 -26.17
CA PRO A 85 -12.93 -12.19 -27.13
C PRO A 85 -11.68 -13.04 -27.33
N THR A 86 -11.32 -13.27 -28.59
CA THR A 86 -10.19 -14.13 -28.97
C THR A 86 -8.85 -13.55 -28.53
N LYS A 87 -8.76 -12.21 -28.41
CA LYS A 87 -7.60 -11.51 -27.86
C LYS A 87 -8.03 -10.54 -26.77
N TRP A 88 -7.28 -10.49 -25.69
CA TRP A 88 -7.57 -9.66 -24.52
C TRP A 88 -6.30 -9.37 -23.72
N SER A 89 -6.38 -8.50 -22.73
CA SER A 89 -5.25 -8.20 -21.84
C SER A 89 -5.70 -8.09 -20.39
N PHE A 90 -4.75 -8.13 -19.47
CA PHE A 90 -4.95 -7.73 -18.08
C PHE A 90 -3.78 -6.88 -17.61
N ALA A 91 -4.03 -6.07 -16.61
CA ALA A 91 -3.01 -5.21 -15.99
C ALA A 91 -2.50 -5.85 -14.70
N ILE A 92 -1.25 -5.56 -14.34
CA ILE A 92 -0.65 -5.93 -13.07
C ILE A 92 0.01 -4.69 -12.47
N ILE A 93 -0.25 -4.48 -11.17
CA ILE A 93 0.46 -3.52 -10.32
C ILE A 93 0.87 -4.24 -9.02
N THR A 94 1.75 -3.64 -8.23
CA THR A 94 2.24 -4.27 -7.00
C THR A 94 2.82 -3.23 -6.03
N ASP A 95 2.97 -3.62 -4.76
CA ASP A 95 3.71 -2.88 -3.73
C ASP A 95 3.22 -1.43 -3.65
N LEU A 96 1.93 -1.31 -3.31
CA LEU A 96 1.23 -0.04 -3.20
C LEU A 96 1.71 0.74 -1.97
N HIS A 97 1.97 0.03 -0.86
CA HIS A 97 2.42 0.57 0.42
C HIS A 97 1.60 1.80 0.87
N ILE A 98 0.27 1.70 0.78
CA ILE A 98 -0.60 2.73 1.37
C ILE A 98 -0.33 2.77 2.87
N GLY A 99 -0.08 3.96 3.43
CA GLY A 99 0.47 4.13 4.78
C GLY A 99 1.89 4.67 4.82
N ARG A 100 2.69 4.41 3.77
CA ARG A 100 4.12 4.68 3.82
C ARG A 100 4.47 6.14 4.11
N GLY A 101 5.29 6.33 5.14
CA GLY A 101 5.74 7.63 5.60
C GLY A 101 4.89 8.21 6.74
N TYR A 102 3.83 7.52 7.13
CA TYR A 102 3.10 7.77 8.36
C TYR A 102 3.60 6.84 9.46
N LEU A 103 3.46 7.29 10.71
CA LEU A 103 3.77 6.49 11.90
C LEU A 103 2.54 5.73 12.42
N ASP A 104 1.37 6.27 12.08
CA ASP A 104 0.02 5.80 12.32
C ASP A 104 -0.79 6.48 11.20
N TYR A 105 -1.37 5.72 10.28
CA TYR A 105 -1.78 6.28 8.97
C TYR A 105 -2.93 7.27 9.10
N ASP A 106 -3.87 7.05 10.02
CA ASP A 106 -5.10 7.83 10.10
C ASP A 106 -5.57 8.00 11.56
N GLY A 107 -6.09 6.93 12.16
CA GLY A 107 -6.57 6.91 13.55
C GLY A 107 -5.47 6.60 14.56
N GLU A 108 -5.85 6.50 15.85
CA GLU A 108 -4.95 5.92 16.86
C GLU A 108 -5.01 4.39 16.76
N GLY A 109 -3.86 3.77 16.44
CA GLY A 109 -3.69 2.32 16.42
C GLY A 109 -4.15 1.66 15.11
N PHE A 110 -3.65 0.46 14.86
CA PHE A 110 -3.77 -0.24 13.57
C PHE A 110 -5.18 -0.75 13.22
N GLY A 111 -6.11 -0.76 14.19
CA GLY A 111 -7.48 -1.23 14.05
C GLY A 111 -8.47 -0.12 13.67
N ASP A 112 -7.95 1.02 13.24
CA ASP A 112 -8.71 2.18 12.82
C ASP A 112 -9.54 1.90 11.55
N GLY A 113 -10.54 2.73 11.30
CA GLY A 113 -11.48 2.49 10.20
C GLY A 113 -12.00 3.78 9.58
N TYR A 114 -11.24 4.87 9.73
CA TYR A 114 -11.61 6.13 9.13
C TYR A 114 -11.24 6.12 7.64
N ASN A 115 -11.47 7.24 6.95
CA ASN A 115 -11.40 7.30 5.49
C ASN A 115 -9.97 7.23 4.95
N GLY A 116 -8.92 7.11 5.78
CA GLY A 116 -7.52 7.20 5.40
C GLY A 116 -7.08 8.62 5.03
N GLU A 117 -5.78 8.89 5.10
CA GLU A 117 -5.20 10.16 4.67
C GLU A 117 -5.04 10.24 3.13
N GLU A 118 -4.90 11.44 2.57
CA GLU A 118 -4.58 11.66 1.16
C GLU A 118 -3.16 12.19 1.02
N TYR A 119 -2.35 11.53 0.19
CA TYR A 119 -0.93 11.86 -0.01
C TYR A 119 -0.43 11.30 -1.36
N TYR A 120 0.87 11.40 -1.60
CA TYR A 120 1.45 11.07 -2.90
C TYR A 120 1.14 9.64 -3.38
N LEU A 121 1.13 8.60 -2.53
CA LEU A 121 0.81 7.23 -3.00
C LEU A 121 -0.67 7.03 -3.31
N THR A 122 -1.58 7.63 -2.54
CA THR A 122 -3.01 7.56 -2.87
C THR A 122 -3.27 8.27 -4.20
N GLN A 123 -2.65 9.43 -4.43
CA GLN A 123 -2.76 10.15 -5.69
C GLN A 123 -2.13 9.36 -6.85
N ARG A 124 -0.97 8.72 -6.63
CA ARG A 124 -0.31 7.90 -7.64
C ARG A 124 -1.15 6.68 -8.02
N LEU A 125 -1.75 5.99 -7.04
CA LEU A 125 -2.68 4.89 -7.28
C LEU A 125 -3.93 5.35 -8.04
N ARG A 126 -4.50 6.51 -7.68
CA ARG A 126 -5.62 7.11 -8.43
C ARG A 126 -5.23 7.36 -9.89
N ASN A 127 -4.05 7.93 -10.14
CA ASN A 127 -3.56 8.18 -11.48
C ASN A 127 -3.41 6.87 -12.29
N VAL A 128 -2.92 5.80 -11.67
CA VAL A 128 -2.79 4.48 -12.29
C VAL A 128 -4.16 3.87 -12.60
N VAL A 129 -5.11 3.93 -11.66
CA VAL A 129 -6.48 3.46 -11.86
C VAL A 129 -7.15 4.23 -13.00
N ASP A 130 -7.03 5.55 -13.01
CA ASP A 130 -7.56 6.41 -14.06
C ASP A 130 -6.91 6.09 -15.42
N TRP A 131 -5.61 5.82 -15.45
CA TRP A 131 -4.92 5.39 -16.67
C TRP A 131 -5.46 4.06 -17.19
N ILE A 132 -5.68 3.06 -16.33
CA ILE A 132 -6.26 1.77 -16.71
C ILE A 132 -7.65 1.98 -17.30
N ILE A 133 -8.49 2.78 -16.63
CA ILE A 133 -9.84 3.10 -17.10
C ILE A 133 -9.78 3.76 -18.49
N GLN A 134 -8.93 4.77 -18.68
CA GLN A 134 -8.80 5.50 -19.94
C GLN A 134 -8.27 4.61 -21.09
N ASN A 135 -7.39 3.67 -20.79
CA ASN A 135 -6.73 2.82 -21.78
C ASN A 135 -7.35 1.42 -21.94
N ARG A 136 -8.39 1.10 -21.17
CA ARG A 136 -9.01 -0.25 -21.12
C ARG A 136 -9.40 -0.85 -22.47
N ASN A 137 -9.63 -0.05 -23.51
CA ASN A 137 -10.00 -0.52 -24.86
C ASN A 137 -8.97 -0.19 -25.94
N ASN A 138 -7.84 0.42 -25.57
CA ASN A 138 -6.88 1.01 -26.51
C ASN A 138 -5.53 0.29 -26.56
N VAL A 139 -5.30 -0.71 -25.69
CA VAL A 139 -4.09 -1.55 -25.73
C VAL A 139 -4.01 -2.29 -27.07
N ARG A 140 -2.86 -2.19 -27.75
CA ARG A 140 -2.70 -2.71 -29.12
C ARG A 140 -2.21 -4.15 -29.14
N CYS A 141 -2.82 -4.97 -29.98
CA CYS A 141 -2.48 -6.37 -30.24
C CYS A 141 -2.44 -6.66 -31.74
N GLU A 142 -1.26 -6.59 -32.34
CA GLU A 142 -1.07 -6.69 -33.79
C GLU A 142 -2.00 -5.69 -34.52
N ASN A 143 -2.96 -6.19 -35.30
CA ASN A 143 -3.91 -5.38 -36.08
C ASN A 143 -5.26 -5.15 -35.38
N VAL A 144 -5.38 -5.50 -34.09
CA VAL A 144 -6.61 -5.33 -33.29
C VAL A 144 -6.28 -4.73 -31.92
N THR A 145 -7.29 -4.37 -31.14
CA THR A 145 -7.12 -3.99 -29.73
C THR A 145 -7.39 -5.17 -28.80
N CYS A 146 -6.68 -5.20 -27.67
CA CYS A 146 -6.90 -6.13 -26.57
C CYS A 146 -7.43 -5.37 -25.37
N SER A 147 -8.73 -5.42 -25.10
CA SER A 147 -9.25 -4.74 -23.91
C SER A 147 -8.69 -5.33 -22.62
N ILE A 148 -8.39 -4.47 -21.65
CA ILE A 148 -8.04 -4.83 -20.28
C ILE A 148 -9.28 -5.40 -19.59
N LYS A 149 -9.20 -6.63 -19.10
CA LYS A 149 -10.35 -7.37 -18.56
C LYS A 149 -10.41 -7.39 -17.05
N PHE A 150 -9.26 -7.33 -16.40
CA PHE A 150 -9.13 -7.24 -14.95
C PHE A 150 -7.77 -6.64 -14.60
N LEU A 151 -7.64 -6.22 -13.36
CA LEU A 151 -6.37 -5.81 -12.75
C LEU A 151 -5.94 -6.87 -11.72
N VAL A 152 -4.64 -7.16 -11.63
CA VAL A 152 -4.07 -7.92 -10.52
C VAL A 152 -3.22 -6.98 -9.66
N VAL A 153 -3.34 -7.07 -8.34
CA VAL A 153 -2.53 -6.33 -7.37
C VAL A 153 -1.69 -7.33 -6.59
N LEU A 154 -0.37 -7.41 -6.85
CA LEU A 154 0.50 -8.48 -6.37
C LEU A 154 1.03 -8.29 -4.93
N GLY A 155 0.19 -7.88 -3.98
CA GLY A 155 0.54 -7.78 -2.56
C GLY A 155 1.22 -6.47 -2.17
N ASP A 156 1.49 -6.37 -0.86
CA ASP A 156 1.96 -5.17 -0.16
C ASP A 156 1.07 -3.97 -0.50
N ILE A 157 -0.22 -4.19 -0.30
CA ILE A 157 -1.27 -3.18 -0.50
C ILE A 157 -1.14 -2.11 0.60
N ALA A 158 -0.94 -2.55 1.83
CA ALA A 158 -0.70 -1.76 3.01
C ALA A 158 0.80 -1.69 3.32
N ASP A 159 1.28 -0.62 3.98
CA ASP A 159 2.67 -0.51 4.46
C ASP A 159 2.84 -1.16 5.84
N SER A 160 1.80 -1.13 6.66
CA SER A 160 1.82 -1.59 8.06
C SER A 160 0.68 -2.53 8.41
N ALA A 161 -0.10 -2.97 7.41
CA ALA A 161 -1.36 -3.72 7.57
C ALA A 161 -2.40 -3.02 8.45
N GLU A 162 -2.36 -1.69 8.55
CA GLU A 162 -3.42 -0.96 9.23
C GLU A 162 -4.74 -1.09 8.44
N LYS A 163 -5.85 -1.13 9.16
CA LYS A 163 -7.15 -1.30 8.52
C LYS A 163 -7.53 -0.08 7.66
N SER A 164 -7.18 1.13 8.06
CA SER A 164 -7.36 2.36 7.26
C SER A 164 -6.56 2.35 5.95
N GLU A 165 -5.35 1.77 5.93
CA GLU A 165 -4.52 1.61 4.72
C GLU A 165 -5.25 0.75 3.67
N PHE A 166 -5.78 -0.41 4.09
CA PHE A 166 -6.55 -1.29 3.22
C PHE A 166 -7.85 -0.63 2.73
N LEU A 167 -8.57 0.08 3.60
CA LEU A 167 -9.80 0.78 3.24
C LEU A 167 -9.54 1.87 2.18
N LYS A 168 -8.46 2.64 2.35
CA LYS A 168 -8.06 3.66 1.36
C LYS A 168 -7.68 3.04 0.02
N ALA A 169 -6.89 1.97 0.02
CA ALA A 169 -6.57 1.25 -1.21
C ALA A 169 -7.84 0.74 -1.91
N LYS A 170 -8.77 0.14 -1.16
CA LYS A 170 -10.06 -0.32 -1.66
C LYS A 170 -10.89 0.82 -2.25
N GLU A 171 -11.00 1.95 -1.57
CA GLU A 171 -11.75 3.12 -2.05
C GLU A 171 -11.29 3.55 -3.44
N ILE A 172 -9.98 3.55 -3.68
CA ILE A 172 -9.40 3.95 -4.96
C ILE A 172 -9.62 2.87 -6.02
N LEU A 173 -9.35 1.60 -5.69
CA LEU A 173 -9.47 0.46 -6.61
C LEU A 173 -10.92 0.19 -7.02
N ASP A 174 -11.90 0.42 -6.13
CA ASP A 174 -13.32 0.20 -6.38
C ASP A 174 -13.86 1.06 -7.53
N LYS A 175 -13.19 2.15 -7.91
CA LYS A 175 -13.51 2.93 -9.12
C LYS A 175 -13.46 2.10 -10.41
N LEU A 176 -12.66 1.03 -10.45
CA LEU A 176 -12.62 0.11 -11.60
C LEU A 176 -13.94 -0.63 -11.79
N ASN A 177 -14.70 -0.87 -10.71
CA ASN A 177 -15.97 -1.59 -10.73
C ASN A 177 -17.03 -0.84 -11.56
N ASP A 178 -17.01 0.50 -11.55
CA ASP A 178 -17.92 1.33 -12.35
C ASP A 178 -17.77 1.07 -13.86
N TYR A 179 -16.59 0.58 -14.26
CA TYR A 179 -16.24 0.22 -15.63
C TYR A 179 -16.25 -1.30 -15.87
N HIS A 180 -16.78 -2.08 -14.93
CA HIS A 180 -16.86 -3.54 -14.98
C HIS A 180 -15.48 -4.21 -15.14
N ILE A 181 -14.45 -3.62 -14.53
CA ILE A 181 -13.10 -4.20 -14.47
C ILE A 181 -12.89 -4.70 -13.03
N PRO A 182 -13.00 -6.00 -12.75
CA PRO A 182 -12.66 -6.51 -11.43
C PRO A 182 -11.16 -6.36 -11.18
N TYR A 183 -10.78 -6.15 -9.92
CA TYR A 183 -9.41 -6.25 -9.48
C TYR A 183 -9.21 -7.44 -8.55
N VAL A 184 -8.10 -8.15 -8.69
CA VAL A 184 -7.75 -9.37 -7.96
C VAL A 184 -6.59 -9.06 -7.00
N PRO A 185 -6.86 -8.88 -5.70
CA PRO A 185 -5.82 -8.58 -4.73
C PRO A 185 -5.14 -9.86 -4.26
N VAL A 186 -3.81 -9.88 -4.31
CA VAL A 186 -2.92 -10.88 -3.70
C VAL A 186 -2.42 -10.31 -2.38
N PHE A 187 -2.15 -11.18 -1.41
CA PHE A 187 -1.68 -10.82 -0.08
C PHE A 187 -0.15 -10.79 -0.05
N GLY A 188 0.46 -9.71 0.45
CA GLY A 188 1.91 -9.55 0.64
C GLY A 188 2.35 -9.64 2.10
N ASN A 189 3.65 -9.52 2.36
CA ASN A 189 4.19 -9.67 3.73
C ASN A 189 3.86 -8.46 4.60
N HIS A 190 3.79 -7.26 4.02
CA HIS A 190 3.37 -6.05 4.74
C HIS A 190 1.88 -6.07 5.08
N ASP A 191 1.09 -6.94 4.44
CA ASP A 191 -0.36 -7.06 4.67
C ASP A 191 -0.71 -7.99 5.85
N VAL A 192 0.25 -8.75 6.40
CA VAL A 192 -0.02 -9.84 7.35
C VAL A 192 -0.31 -9.34 8.76
N TRP A 193 0.55 -8.47 9.29
CA TRP A 193 0.66 -8.25 10.72
C TRP A 193 0.58 -6.76 11.05
N PRO A 194 -0.58 -6.29 11.55
CA PRO A 194 -0.82 -4.86 11.76
C PRO A 194 0.09 -4.26 12.83
N TRP A 195 0.64 -3.08 12.57
CA TRP A 195 1.43 -2.32 13.53
C TRP A 195 1.42 -0.83 13.25
N THR A 196 1.66 -0.02 14.28
CA THR A 196 1.94 1.43 14.22
C THR A 196 3.22 1.70 14.99
N GLU A 197 3.72 2.94 15.06
CA GLU A 197 4.92 3.25 15.83
C GLU A 197 4.83 2.82 17.32
N ASN A 198 3.64 2.86 17.91
CA ASN A 198 3.46 2.63 19.34
C ASN A 198 2.72 1.33 19.69
N ASP A 199 2.13 0.66 18.70
CA ASP A 199 1.37 -0.58 18.92
C ASP A 199 1.69 -1.62 17.85
N GLU A 200 1.52 -2.89 18.18
CA GLU A 200 1.68 -4.01 17.24
C GLU A 200 0.71 -5.12 17.64
N ALA A 201 0.02 -5.68 16.65
CA ALA A 201 -0.94 -6.74 16.89
C ALA A 201 -0.26 -7.94 17.58
N ASN A 202 -1.00 -8.64 18.44
CA ASN A 202 -0.49 -9.87 19.08
C ASN A 202 -0.62 -11.12 18.18
N SER A 203 -1.16 -10.96 16.97
CA SER A 203 -1.49 -12.02 16.01
C SER A 203 -1.57 -11.42 14.60
N PRO A 204 -1.52 -12.22 13.51
CA PRO A 204 -1.56 -11.73 12.13
C PRO A 204 -2.98 -11.26 11.73
N LEU A 205 -3.46 -10.17 12.32
CA LEU A 205 -4.83 -9.66 12.16
C LEU A 205 -5.12 -9.13 10.75
N GLY A 206 -4.09 -8.82 9.95
CA GLY A 206 -4.25 -8.34 8.59
C GLY A 206 -5.00 -9.34 7.71
N GLU A 207 -4.92 -10.64 8.01
CA GLU A 207 -5.69 -11.68 7.31
C GLU A 207 -7.21 -11.47 7.46
N ASN A 208 -7.66 -10.95 8.60
CA ASN A 208 -9.07 -10.69 8.86
C ASN A 208 -9.52 -9.39 8.18
N TYR A 209 -8.70 -8.34 8.24
CA TYR A 209 -8.97 -7.08 7.57
C TYR A 209 -9.07 -7.29 6.06
N PHE A 210 -8.17 -8.09 5.50
CA PHE A 210 -8.19 -8.41 4.08
C PHE A 210 -9.47 -9.14 3.65
N ASP A 211 -9.92 -10.13 4.43
CA ASP A 211 -11.18 -10.83 4.15
C ASP A 211 -12.38 -9.89 4.24
N GLU A 212 -12.44 -9.07 5.28
CA GLU A 212 -13.51 -8.10 5.51
C GLU A 212 -13.61 -7.07 4.38
N ILE A 213 -12.46 -6.58 3.91
CA ILE A 213 -12.37 -5.43 3.00
C ILE A 213 -12.44 -5.88 1.54
N PHE A 214 -11.58 -6.82 1.15
CA PHE A 214 -11.39 -7.20 -0.26
C PHE A 214 -12.20 -8.40 -0.69
N TRP A 215 -12.45 -9.35 0.22
CA TRP A 215 -13.14 -10.61 -0.09
C TRP A 215 -14.52 -10.72 0.57
N SER A 216 -15.10 -9.58 0.96
CA SER A 216 -16.48 -9.54 1.42
C SER A 216 -17.43 -9.97 0.29
N GLU A 217 -18.32 -10.89 0.62
CA GLU A 217 -19.34 -11.41 -0.30
C GLU A 217 -20.33 -10.35 -0.78
N SER A 218 -20.51 -9.28 0.00
CA SER A 218 -21.39 -8.15 -0.37
C SER A 218 -20.68 -7.09 -1.21
N ALA A 219 -19.35 -7.15 -1.35
CA ALA A 219 -18.61 -6.16 -2.12
C ALA A 219 -18.82 -6.32 -3.63
N THR A 220 -19.02 -5.21 -4.33
CA THR A 220 -19.20 -5.18 -5.80
C THR A 220 -18.06 -5.88 -6.52
N ASN A 221 -16.81 -5.63 -6.13
CA ASN A 221 -15.65 -6.26 -6.75
C ASN A 221 -15.67 -7.79 -6.61
N THR A 222 -15.98 -8.33 -5.42
CA THR A 222 -16.10 -9.78 -5.20
C THR A 222 -17.15 -10.42 -6.10
N ARG A 223 -18.29 -9.77 -6.26
CA ARG A 223 -19.33 -10.21 -7.20
C ARG A 223 -18.80 -10.21 -8.64
N LEU A 224 -18.12 -9.15 -9.08
CA LEU A 224 -17.53 -9.08 -10.42
C LEU A 224 -16.46 -10.16 -10.63
N MET A 225 -15.59 -10.43 -9.65
CA MET A 225 -14.62 -11.53 -9.73
C MET A 225 -15.31 -12.88 -9.92
N LYS A 226 -16.41 -13.16 -9.20
CA LYS A 226 -17.18 -14.40 -9.36
C LYS A 226 -17.86 -14.49 -10.72
N GLU A 227 -18.52 -13.42 -11.15
CA GLU A 227 -19.30 -13.38 -12.39
C GLU A 227 -18.42 -13.41 -13.65
N ILE A 228 -17.31 -12.66 -13.64
CA ILE A 228 -16.45 -12.47 -14.81
C ILE A 228 -15.31 -13.48 -14.84
N LEU A 229 -14.70 -13.77 -13.69
CA LEU A 229 -13.48 -14.59 -13.60
C LEU A 229 -13.74 -16.01 -13.10
N ASN A 230 -14.97 -16.36 -12.70
CA ASN A 230 -15.27 -17.63 -12.04
C ASN A 230 -14.33 -17.87 -10.84
N TRP A 231 -14.17 -16.82 -10.03
CA TRP A 231 -13.23 -16.79 -8.91
C TRP A 231 -13.68 -17.64 -7.72
N GLU A 232 -12.73 -18.34 -7.12
CA GLU A 232 -12.88 -19.15 -5.91
C GLU A 232 -11.68 -18.99 -4.98
N ARG A 233 -11.90 -19.07 -3.66
CA ARG A 233 -10.83 -19.04 -2.64
C ARG A 233 -10.69 -20.38 -1.92
N ASP A 234 -9.58 -20.57 -1.19
CA ASP A 234 -9.45 -21.69 -0.26
C ASP A 234 -10.34 -21.50 0.98
N GLU A 235 -11.55 -22.05 0.92
CA GLU A 235 -12.51 -21.99 2.04
C GLU A 235 -12.12 -22.86 3.24
N ILE A 236 -11.19 -23.80 3.08
CA ILE A 236 -10.76 -24.70 4.17
C ILE A 236 -9.72 -23.97 5.03
N HIS A 237 -8.78 -23.27 4.40
CA HIS A 237 -7.66 -22.62 5.08
C HIS A 237 -7.71 -21.10 4.93
N LYS A 238 -8.76 -20.47 5.47
CA LYS A 238 -9.06 -19.03 5.31
C LYS A 238 -7.94 -18.08 5.74
N ASN A 239 -7.08 -18.51 6.64
CA ASN A 239 -5.92 -17.74 7.09
C ASN A 239 -4.87 -17.56 5.99
N TYR A 240 -4.87 -18.41 4.97
CA TYR A 240 -4.04 -18.29 3.78
C TYR A 240 -4.88 -17.78 2.62
N LYS A 241 -4.47 -16.66 2.03
CA LYS A 241 -5.20 -15.96 0.97
C LYS A 241 -4.96 -16.59 -0.40
N ASN A 242 -5.10 -17.91 -0.46
CA ASN A 242 -5.04 -18.70 -1.68
C ASN A 242 -6.35 -18.60 -2.45
N PHE A 243 -6.26 -18.50 -3.78
CA PHE A 243 -7.42 -18.46 -4.66
C PHE A 243 -7.11 -19.05 -6.03
N ALA A 244 -8.15 -19.23 -6.84
CA ALA A 244 -8.05 -19.62 -8.23
C ALA A 244 -9.18 -18.99 -9.05
N PHE A 245 -8.96 -18.81 -10.35
CA PHE A 245 -9.99 -18.32 -11.26
C PHE A 245 -9.67 -18.71 -12.70
N ASN A 246 -10.64 -18.54 -13.62
CA ASN A 246 -10.44 -18.80 -15.05
C ASN A 246 -10.96 -17.64 -15.89
N TYR A 247 -10.15 -17.21 -16.86
CA TYR A 247 -10.61 -16.24 -17.86
C TYR A 247 -10.04 -16.56 -19.23
N GLY A 248 -10.88 -16.50 -20.27
CA GLY A 248 -10.43 -16.75 -21.64
C GLY A 248 -9.87 -18.16 -21.87
N GLY A 249 -10.21 -19.12 -20.99
CA GLY A 249 -9.65 -20.47 -21.02
C GLY A 249 -8.20 -20.58 -20.54
N ILE A 250 -7.69 -19.57 -19.84
CA ILE A 250 -6.46 -19.58 -19.05
C ILE A 250 -6.84 -19.67 -17.57
N ASN A 251 -6.18 -20.56 -16.83
CA ASN A 251 -6.39 -20.71 -15.40
C ASN A 251 -5.38 -19.86 -14.62
N PHE A 252 -5.79 -19.37 -13.46
CA PHE A 252 -4.96 -18.57 -12.57
C PHE A 252 -4.98 -19.18 -11.18
N ILE A 253 -3.82 -19.25 -10.52
CA ILE A 253 -3.68 -19.70 -9.14
C ILE A 253 -2.96 -18.60 -8.35
N GLY A 254 -3.65 -18.05 -7.34
CA GLY A 254 -3.10 -17.12 -6.38
C GLY A 254 -2.56 -17.84 -5.14
N LEU A 255 -1.33 -17.51 -4.73
CA LEU A 255 -0.61 -18.16 -3.64
C LEU A 255 -0.12 -17.16 -2.60
N ASP A 256 -0.46 -17.43 -1.33
CA ASP A 256 -0.05 -16.64 -0.17
C ASP A 256 1.12 -17.30 0.55
N PHE A 257 2.34 -16.98 0.11
CA PHE A 257 3.56 -17.53 0.71
C PHE A 257 4.06 -16.76 1.93
N ASN A 258 3.31 -15.79 2.45
CA ASN A 258 3.81 -14.93 3.51
C ASN A 258 3.95 -15.71 4.82
N SER A 259 5.07 -15.53 5.50
CA SER A 259 5.27 -16.07 6.84
C SER A 259 4.20 -15.54 7.80
N ARG A 260 3.73 -16.38 8.72
CA ARG A 260 2.87 -15.94 9.84
C ARG A 260 3.68 -15.77 11.14
N ASN A 261 4.99 -15.56 11.00
CA ASN A 261 5.90 -15.32 12.11
C ASN A 261 6.40 -13.88 12.09
N LEU A 262 6.52 -13.28 13.28
CA LEU A 262 7.12 -11.97 13.44
C LEU A 262 8.58 -11.92 12.95
N PHE A 263 8.98 -10.78 12.40
CA PHE A 263 10.33 -10.55 11.90
C PHE A 263 11.38 -10.60 13.02
N MET A 264 12.04 -11.75 13.16
CA MET A 264 13.23 -11.98 14.00
C MET A 264 13.16 -11.44 15.45
N LYS A 265 11.98 -11.22 16.04
CA LYS A 265 11.77 -10.60 17.37
C LYS A 265 12.39 -9.20 17.58
N PHE A 266 12.97 -8.57 16.56
CA PHE A 266 13.64 -7.26 16.68
C PHE A 266 13.00 -6.17 15.82
N GLY A 267 12.17 -6.53 14.84
CA GLY A 267 11.40 -5.57 14.04
C GLY A 267 9.93 -5.92 14.05
N LYS A 268 9.11 -4.96 13.61
CA LYS A 268 7.67 -5.09 13.53
C LYS A 268 7.24 -5.80 12.26
N GLY A 269 6.06 -6.40 12.30
CA GLY A 269 5.47 -7.05 11.16
C GLY A 269 6.14 -8.38 10.79
N VAL A 270 6.03 -8.73 9.52
CA VAL A 270 6.56 -9.98 8.96
C VAL A 270 7.80 -9.72 8.11
N GLY A 271 8.72 -10.69 8.12
CA GLY A 271 9.91 -10.64 7.28
C GLY A 271 9.64 -10.72 5.80
N ALA A 272 10.70 -10.47 5.02
CA ALA A 272 10.70 -10.58 3.56
C ALA A 272 10.86 -12.03 3.05
N ASP A 273 10.76 -13.03 3.92
CA ASP A 273 10.89 -14.45 3.57
C ASP A 273 9.54 -15.06 3.17
N ALA A 274 9.57 -15.87 2.11
CA ALA A 274 8.46 -16.69 1.67
C ALA A 274 8.57 -18.09 2.29
N VAL A 275 7.41 -18.72 2.54
CA VAL A 275 7.32 -20.05 3.15
C VAL A 275 6.40 -20.95 2.34
N LEU A 276 6.93 -22.07 1.84
CA LEU A 276 6.11 -23.14 1.28
C LEU A 276 5.65 -24.08 2.40
N ASN A 277 4.56 -23.71 3.07
CA ASN A 277 3.90 -24.59 4.01
C ASN A 277 3.06 -25.68 3.29
N GLU A 278 2.64 -26.70 4.03
CA GLU A 278 1.86 -27.81 3.46
C GLU A 278 0.45 -27.39 2.99
N ILE A 279 -0.11 -26.30 3.51
CA ILE A 279 -1.41 -25.76 3.07
C ILE A 279 -1.29 -25.19 1.64
N ASN A 280 -0.34 -24.29 1.41
CA ASN A 280 -0.08 -23.67 0.12
C ASN A 280 0.35 -24.72 -0.92
N LYS A 281 1.21 -25.65 -0.50
CA LYS A 281 1.64 -26.79 -1.32
C LYS A 281 0.44 -27.65 -1.73
N GLY A 282 -0.42 -28.01 -0.78
CA GLY A 282 -1.62 -28.81 -1.05
C GLY A 282 -2.64 -28.09 -1.93
N TRP A 283 -2.81 -26.78 -1.76
CA TRP A 283 -3.65 -25.95 -2.63
C TRP A 283 -3.11 -25.94 -4.07
N LEU A 284 -1.81 -25.68 -4.24
CA LEU A 284 -1.15 -25.67 -5.54
C LEU A 284 -1.29 -27.03 -6.23
N GLU A 285 -0.97 -28.13 -5.54
CA GLU A 285 -1.09 -29.49 -6.08
C GLU A 285 -2.52 -29.80 -6.53
N LYS A 286 -3.51 -29.48 -5.68
CA LYS A 286 -4.93 -29.67 -6.00
C LYS A 286 -5.34 -28.89 -7.25
N LYS A 287 -5.00 -27.60 -7.33
CA LYS A 287 -5.42 -26.73 -8.44
C LYS A 287 -4.70 -27.05 -9.74
N LEU A 288 -3.45 -27.48 -9.69
CA LEU A 288 -2.74 -27.97 -10.88
C LEU A 288 -3.40 -29.24 -11.44
N GLU A 289 -3.82 -30.18 -10.59
CA GLU A 289 -4.53 -31.38 -11.06
C GLU A 289 -5.93 -31.04 -11.60
N GLU A 290 -6.67 -30.13 -10.96
CA GLU A 290 -7.97 -29.65 -11.47
C GLU A 290 -7.85 -28.95 -12.84
N PHE A 291 -6.75 -28.23 -13.07
CA PHE A 291 -6.48 -27.47 -14.30
C PHE A 291 -5.61 -28.19 -15.32
N LYS A 292 -5.36 -29.48 -15.11
CA LYS A 292 -4.49 -30.31 -15.94
C LYS A 292 -4.87 -30.24 -17.42
N GLY A 293 -3.85 -30.02 -18.26
CA GLY A 293 -4.00 -29.90 -19.71
C GLY A 293 -4.40 -28.50 -20.21
N GLY A 294 -4.65 -27.54 -19.31
CA GLY A 294 -4.79 -26.12 -19.65
C GLY A 294 -3.58 -25.29 -19.19
N PRO A 295 -3.35 -24.09 -19.77
CA PRO A 295 -2.33 -23.18 -19.28
C PRO A 295 -2.73 -22.59 -17.92
N VAL A 296 -1.75 -22.50 -17.02
CA VAL A 296 -1.88 -21.96 -15.66
C VAL A 296 -0.93 -20.78 -15.49
N ILE A 297 -1.44 -19.63 -15.06
CA ILE A 297 -0.62 -18.51 -14.60
C ILE A 297 -0.60 -18.52 -13.08
N LEU A 298 0.59 -18.46 -12.49
CA LEU A 298 0.75 -18.32 -11.05
C LEU A 298 0.85 -16.84 -10.68
N LEU A 299 0.21 -16.47 -9.58
CA LEU A 299 0.22 -15.13 -9.01
C LEU A 299 0.65 -15.25 -7.54
N SER A 300 1.72 -14.57 -7.17
CA SER A 300 2.17 -14.48 -5.77
C SER A 300 2.76 -13.12 -5.50
N HIS A 301 2.88 -12.74 -4.22
CA HIS A 301 3.65 -11.56 -3.87
C HIS A 301 5.16 -11.85 -4.00
N HIS A 302 5.63 -12.91 -3.34
CA HIS A 302 7.03 -13.33 -3.38
C HIS A 302 7.36 -14.10 -4.68
N PRO A 303 8.40 -13.69 -5.44
CA PRO A 303 8.85 -14.46 -6.60
C PRO A 303 9.42 -15.82 -6.21
N MET A 304 9.16 -16.83 -7.03
CA MET A 304 9.72 -18.18 -6.85
C MET A 304 11.23 -18.22 -7.19
N MET A 305 12.06 -17.71 -6.28
CA MET A 305 13.51 -17.65 -6.44
C MET A 305 14.24 -17.97 -5.13
N ASP A 306 15.53 -18.33 -5.22
CA ASP A 306 16.31 -18.73 -4.05
C ASP A 306 16.72 -17.53 -3.21
N LYS A 307 17.42 -16.58 -3.81
CA LYS A 307 18.03 -15.44 -3.14
C LYS A 307 17.53 -14.14 -3.71
N LEU A 308 17.32 -13.17 -2.83
CA LEU A 308 17.23 -11.78 -3.26
C LEU A 308 18.51 -11.41 -4.03
N PRO A 309 18.43 -10.66 -5.14
CA PRO A 309 19.61 -10.19 -5.84
C PRO A 309 20.59 -9.56 -4.83
N LEU A 310 21.80 -10.09 -4.73
CA LEU A 310 22.91 -9.54 -3.94
C LEU A 310 22.68 -9.38 -2.41
N GLY A 311 21.53 -9.76 -1.85
CA GLY A 311 21.21 -9.68 -0.42
C GLY A 311 21.48 -10.99 0.34
N PRO A 312 21.55 -10.96 1.68
CA PRO A 312 21.66 -12.18 2.50
C PRO A 312 20.32 -12.93 2.66
N ALA A 313 19.20 -12.31 2.23
CA ALA A 313 17.86 -12.84 2.39
C ALA A 313 17.47 -13.77 1.23
N TYR A 314 16.74 -14.83 1.58
CA TYR A 314 16.20 -15.81 0.66
C TYR A 314 14.70 -15.54 0.52
N ALA A 315 14.18 -15.60 -0.72
CA ALA A 315 12.73 -15.63 -0.89
C ALA A 315 12.23 -17.03 -0.51
N PHE A 316 12.79 -18.08 -1.10
CA PHE A 316 12.55 -19.47 -0.69
C PHE A 316 13.85 -20.20 -0.35
N SER A 317 13.79 -21.18 0.56
CA SER A 317 14.92 -22.09 0.72
C SER A 317 15.10 -22.97 -0.54
N PRO A 318 16.33 -23.44 -0.84
CA PRO A 318 16.56 -24.34 -1.97
C PRO A 318 15.71 -25.62 -1.94
N PHE A 319 15.38 -26.12 -0.73
CA PHE A 319 14.54 -27.30 -0.58
C PHE A 319 13.06 -27.02 -0.89
N GLU A 320 12.57 -25.83 -0.57
CA GLU A 320 11.20 -25.43 -0.92
C GLU A 320 11.08 -25.21 -2.43
N LEU A 321 12.05 -24.56 -3.06
CA LEU A 321 12.05 -24.41 -4.53
C LEU A 321 12.08 -25.74 -5.25
N LEU A 322 12.87 -26.70 -4.78
CA LEU A 322 12.86 -28.05 -5.35
C LEU A 322 11.47 -28.70 -5.23
N LYS A 323 10.76 -28.48 -4.13
CA LYS A 323 9.37 -28.98 -3.99
C LYS A 323 8.42 -28.28 -4.97
N ILE A 324 8.54 -26.97 -5.14
CA ILE A 324 7.75 -26.20 -6.12
C ILE A 324 8.06 -26.70 -7.53
N GLU A 325 9.34 -26.85 -7.88
CA GLU A 325 9.81 -27.37 -9.16
C GLU A 325 9.15 -28.73 -9.47
N ASN A 326 9.22 -29.69 -8.54
CA ASN A 326 8.59 -31.00 -8.70
C ASN A 326 7.07 -30.93 -8.93
N LEU A 327 6.37 -29.97 -8.31
CA LEU A 327 4.93 -29.75 -8.56
C LEU A 327 4.66 -29.19 -9.96
N LEU A 328 5.59 -28.41 -10.51
CA LEU A 328 5.44 -27.73 -11.80
C LEU A 328 5.97 -28.53 -13.00
N GLU A 329 6.86 -29.50 -12.81
CA GLU A 329 7.53 -30.27 -13.89
C GLU A 329 6.57 -30.86 -14.95
N ASN A 330 5.36 -31.25 -14.55
CA ASN A 330 4.37 -31.89 -15.44
C ASN A 330 3.15 -31.02 -15.75
N ASN A 331 3.19 -29.74 -15.38
CA ASN A 331 2.08 -28.82 -15.54
C ASN A 331 2.45 -27.67 -16.47
N LEU A 332 1.49 -27.24 -17.29
CA LEU A 332 1.69 -26.11 -18.21
C LEU A 332 1.52 -24.79 -17.44
N ALA A 333 2.55 -24.41 -16.69
CA ALA A 333 2.59 -23.14 -15.96
C ALA A 333 3.62 -22.19 -16.60
N PRO A 334 3.30 -21.48 -17.71
CA PRO A 334 4.31 -20.71 -18.45
C PRO A 334 4.88 -19.51 -17.68
N PHE A 335 4.12 -18.95 -16.72
CA PHE A 335 4.49 -17.74 -16.01
C PHE A 335 4.08 -17.78 -14.54
N ASP A 336 4.98 -17.23 -13.71
CA ASP A 336 4.73 -16.76 -12.36
C ASP A 336 4.92 -15.25 -12.35
N PHE A 337 3.86 -14.49 -12.03
CA PHE A 337 3.94 -13.04 -11.86
C PHE A 337 4.00 -12.70 -10.38
N SER A 338 5.04 -11.95 -10.00
CA SER A 338 5.30 -11.57 -8.62
C SER A 338 5.64 -10.10 -8.41
N GLY A 339 5.52 -9.65 -7.16
CA GLY A 339 5.89 -8.32 -6.67
C GLY A 339 7.13 -8.41 -5.79
N HIS A 340 7.08 -7.77 -4.61
CA HIS A 340 8.00 -7.88 -3.46
C HIS A 340 9.40 -7.30 -3.70
N ILE A 341 9.96 -7.57 -4.86
CA ILE A 341 11.22 -7.00 -5.28
C ILE A 341 10.91 -5.68 -5.95
N HIS A 342 11.42 -4.63 -5.35
CA HIS A 342 11.40 -3.31 -5.92
C HIS A 342 12.78 -2.69 -5.87
N SER A 343 13.01 -1.73 -6.76
CA SER A 343 14.25 -0.97 -6.76
C SER A 343 14.33 -0.09 -5.51
N PHE A 344 15.54 0.04 -4.96
CA PHE A 344 15.80 0.91 -3.82
C PHE A 344 16.89 1.92 -4.12
N GLU A 345 16.68 3.16 -3.69
CA GLU A 345 17.61 4.26 -3.96
C GLU A 345 18.51 4.62 -2.77
N GLU A 346 18.17 4.15 -1.56
CA GLU A 346 18.99 4.33 -0.36
C GLU A 346 20.18 3.34 -0.28
N TRP A 347 21.02 3.47 0.75
CA TRP A 347 22.25 2.69 0.91
C TRP A 347 22.02 1.16 0.99
N HIS A 348 20.91 0.71 1.59
CA HIS A 348 20.47 -0.69 1.54
C HIS A 348 20.12 -1.16 0.10
N GLY A 349 19.80 -0.21 -0.78
CA GLY A 349 19.54 -0.43 -2.20
C GLY A 349 20.76 -0.78 -3.04
N LYS A 350 21.99 -0.78 -2.50
CA LYS A 350 23.14 -1.39 -3.21
C LYS A 350 22.92 -2.87 -3.52
N PHE A 351 22.09 -3.54 -2.71
CA PHE A 351 21.75 -4.95 -2.92
C PHE A 351 20.48 -5.10 -3.76
N ALA A 352 19.52 -4.17 -3.67
CA ALA A 352 18.33 -4.19 -4.52
C ALA A 352 18.69 -4.03 -6.02
N PRO A 353 17.88 -4.63 -6.93
CA PRO A 353 18.05 -4.39 -8.35
C PRO A 353 17.80 -2.91 -8.68
N ALA A 354 18.50 -2.41 -9.70
CA ALA A 354 18.25 -1.04 -10.17
C ALA A 354 16.85 -0.89 -10.78
N ASN A 355 16.32 -1.94 -11.41
CA ASN A 355 14.99 -2.02 -11.97
C ASN A 355 14.41 -3.39 -11.60
N ALA A 356 13.21 -3.40 -11.02
CA ALA A 356 12.56 -4.61 -10.56
C ALA A 356 11.66 -5.29 -11.60
N ASN A 357 11.52 -4.72 -12.80
CA ASN A 357 10.94 -5.41 -13.95
C ASN A 357 11.92 -6.45 -14.50
N LYS A 358 12.02 -7.58 -13.79
CA LYS A 358 13.08 -8.56 -14.01
C LYS A 358 12.51 -9.95 -14.28
N LYS A 359 13.21 -10.67 -15.14
CA LYS A 359 13.08 -12.12 -15.31
C LYS A 359 14.12 -12.84 -14.46
N TYR A 360 13.67 -13.78 -13.66
CA TYR A 360 14.52 -14.65 -12.84
C TYR A 360 14.72 -16.01 -13.49
N ASP A 361 15.61 -16.82 -12.90
CA ASP A 361 15.80 -18.19 -13.33
C ASP A 361 14.46 -18.94 -13.23
N PRO A 362 14.10 -19.72 -14.26
CA PRO A 362 12.82 -20.41 -14.27
C PRO A 362 12.79 -21.53 -13.22
N VAL A 363 11.60 -21.81 -12.69
CA VAL A 363 11.34 -22.96 -11.82
C VAL A 363 10.58 -24.00 -12.64
N ALA A 364 11.22 -25.14 -12.91
CA ALA A 364 10.82 -26.07 -13.97
C ALA A 364 10.69 -25.34 -15.34
N SER A 365 9.50 -25.34 -15.94
CA SER A 365 9.22 -24.63 -17.19
C SER A 365 8.62 -23.22 -17.00
N THR A 366 8.46 -22.79 -15.74
CA THR A 366 7.77 -21.56 -15.36
C THR A 366 8.71 -20.36 -15.38
N ASN A 367 8.38 -19.34 -16.19
CA ASN A 367 9.14 -18.08 -16.18
C ASN A 367 8.70 -17.21 -15.00
N VAL A 368 9.62 -16.90 -14.10
CA VAL A 368 9.37 -16.04 -12.94
C VAL A 368 9.65 -14.58 -13.31
N LEU A 369 8.61 -13.74 -13.24
CA LEU A 369 8.63 -12.34 -13.65
C LEU A 369 8.16 -11.43 -12.52
N THR A 370 8.97 -10.42 -12.19
CA THR A 370 8.58 -9.39 -11.20
C THR A 370 8.13 -8.10 -11.88
N THR A 371 7.31 -7.33 -11.17
CA THR A 371 6.83 -6.02 -11.59
C THR A 371 7.37 -4.95 -10.63
N GLU A 372 7.79 -3.80 -11.15
CA GLU A 372 8.29 -2.69 -10.35
C GLU A 372 7.17 -2.10 -9.48
N ALA A 373 7.53 -1.76 -8.25
CA ALA A 373 6.58 -1.23 -7.27
C ALA A 373 5.99 0.12 -7.69
N LEU A 374 4.69 0.27 -7.42
CA LEU A 374 4.02 1.55 -7.55
C LEU A 374 4.69 2.61 -6.67
N MET A 375 5.17 2.24 -5.48
CA MET A 375 5.84 3.17 -4.58
C MET A 375 7.14 3.75 -5.11
N VAL A 376 7.79 3.17 -6.12
CA VAL A 376 9.03 3.76 -6.68
C VAL A 376 8.75 4.72 -7.83
N GLY A 377 7.68 4.49 -8.59
CA GLY A 377 7.37 5.27 -9.80
C GLY A 377 8.29 4.94 -10.99
N SER A 378 8.05 5.62 -12.12
CA SER A 378 8.71 5.38 -13.41
C SER A 378 10.12 5.98 -13.55
N ASN A 379 10.58 6.75 -12.57
CA ASN A 379 11.72 7.67 -12.68
C ASN A 379 12.86 7.39 -11.69
N GLY A 380 13.01 6.14 -11.26
CA GLY A 380 14.08 5.74 -10.34
C GLY A 380 15.32 5.20 -11.05
N ARG A 381 16.14 4.48 -10.27
CA ARG A 381 17.29 3.72 -10.80
C ARG A 381 16.91 2.81 -11.97
N GLY A 382 17.89 2.49 -12.82
CA GLY A 382 17.78 1.47 -13.87
C GLY A 382 17.08 1.94 -15.15
N ILE A 383 16.67 3.21 -15.23
CA ILE A 383 16.08 3.84 -16.43
C ILE A 383 17.08 3.99 -17.59
N GLU A 384 18.37 3.86 -17.33
CA GLU A 384 19.43 4.01 -18.32
C GLU A 384 19.68 2.73 -19.14
N LYS A 385 19.16 1.59 -18.70
CA LYS A 385 19.37 0.29 -19.35
C LYS A 385 18.11 -0.11 -20.10
N GLU A 386 17.92 0.40 -21.29
CA GLU A 386 16.79 0.00 -22.13
C GLU A 386 16.99 -1.44 -22.64
N THR A 387 16.15 -2.36 -22.17
CA THR A 387 15.98 -3.66 -22.82
C THR A 387 14.49 -3.85 -23.08
N GLY A 388 14.11 -4.46 -24.21
CA GLY A 388 12.69 -4.70 -24.50
C GLY A 388 11.96 -5.55 -23.45
N GLU A 389 12.69 -6.18 -22.53
CA GLU A 389 12.14 -7.05 -21.48
C GLU A 389 11.94 -6.35 -20.13
N ASN A 390 12.61 -5.22 -19.87
CA ASN A 390 12.60 -4.58 -18.55
C ASN A 390 11.68 -3.35 -18.46
N GLY A 391 10.88 -3.11 -19.50
CA GLY A 391 9.86 -2.06 -19.52
C GLY A 391 10.39 -0.63 -19.47
N VAL A 392 11.68 -0.45 -19.76
CA VAL A 392 12.28 0.89 -19.88
C VAL A 392 12.10 1.39 -21.30
N VAL A 393 11.47 2.55 -21.47
CA VAL A 393 11.32 3.25 -22.76
C VAL A 393 11.53 4.75 -22.51
N ASP A 394 12.33 5.40 -23.35
CA ASP A 394 12.59 6.85 -23.25
C ASP A 394 13.04 7.33 -21.85
N GLY A 395 13.81 6.49 -21.15
CA GLY A 395 14.29 6.76 -19.79
C GLY A 395 13.20 6.72 -18.72
N LYS A 396 12.16 5.91 -18.93
CA LYS A 396 11.05 5.66 -17.98
C LYS A 396 10.83 4.17 -17.83
N LYS A 397 10.79 3.65 -16.60
CA LYS A 397 10.40 2.26 -16.34
C LYS A 397 8.89 2.13 -16.18
N GLY A 398 8.33 1.04 -16.65
CA GLY A 398 6.92 0.72 -16.44
C GLY A 398 6.64 0.29 -15.00
N ILE A 399 5.54 0.78 -14.42
CA ILE A 399 4.98 0.33 -13.13
C ILE A 399 3.60 -0.31 -13.30
N VAL A 400 3.04 -0.28 -14.51
CA VAL A 400 1.80 -0.98 -14.88
C VAL A 400 2.13 -1.99 -15.97
N ARG A 401 2.29 -3.26 -15.60
CA ARG A 401 2.55 -4.32 -16.59
C ARG A 401 1.25 -4.67 -17.29
N ILE A 402 1.30 -4.74 -18.62
CA ILE A 402 0.19 -5.15 -19.48
C ILE A 402 0.52 -6.51 -20.09
N VAL A 403 -0.25 -7.53 -19.70
CA VAL A 403 -0.08 -8.88 -20.25
C VAL A 403 -1.08 -9.07 -21.38
N LYS A 404 -0.59 -9.26 -22.60
CA LYS A 404 -1.41 -9.45 -23.80
C LYS A 404 -1.60 -10.93 -24.09
N ILE A 405 -2.85 -11.32 -24.29
CA ILE A 405 -3.26 -12.70 -24.57
C ILE A 405 -3.79 -12.76 -25.99
N PHE A 406 -3.08 -13.50 -26.85
CA PHE A 406 -3.49 -13.71 -28.25
C PHE A 406 -4.26 -15.01 -28.42
N ASN A 407 -3.89 -16.02 -27.64
CA ASN A 407 -4.54 -17.31 -27.45
C ASN A 407 -3.88 -18.02 -26.25
N LYS A 408 -4.25 -19.29 -26.00
CA LYS A 408 -3.75 -20.07 -24.86
C LYS A 408 -2.26 -20.38 -24.93
N GLU A 409 -1.70 -20.35 -26.13
CA GLU A 409 -0.30 -20.72 -26.43
C GLU A 409 0.60 -19.48 -26.60
N LYS A 410 0.03 -18.29 -26.83
CA LYS A 410 0.74 -17.04 -27.11
C LYS A 410 0.32 -15.95 -26.11
N ILE A 411 1.20 -15.77 -25.13
CA ILE A 411 1.09 -14.78 -24.04
C ILE A 411 2.31 -13.87 -24.13
N GLU A 412 2.10 -12.56 -24.16
CA GLU A 412 3.18 -11.56 -24.21
C GLU A 412 3.18 -10.74 -22.90
N PRO A 413 4.10 -11.04 -21.96
CA PRO A 413 4.09 -10.44 -20.63
C PRO A 413 4.87 -9.12 -20.51
N ASN A 414 5.69 -8.78 -21.51
CA ASN A 414 6.65 -7.67 -21.45
C ASN A 414 6.12 -6.39 -22.12
N ASN A 415 4.87 -6.03 -21.83
CA ASN A 415 4.31 -4.74 -22.22
C ASN A 415 3.99 -3.93 -20.96
N TRP A 416 3.96 -2.62 -21.12
CA TRP A 416 3.94 -1.62 -20.05
C TRP A 416 3.19 -0.37 -20.48
N GLU A 417 2.72 0.45 -19.55
CA GLU A 417 2.17 1.77 -19.87
C GLU A 417 3.16 2.62 -20.69
N THR A 418 4.45 2.53 -20.37
CA THR A 418 5.53 3.25 -21.05
C THR A 418 5.66 2.81 -22.52
N THR A 419 5.49 1.52 -22.79
CA THR A 419 5.51 0.98 -24.16
C THR A 419 4.19 1.22 -24.91
N GLU A 420 3.04 1.28 -24.22
CA GLU A 420 1.74 1.45 -24.86
C GLU A 420 1.45 2.92 -25.21
N THR A 421 1.80 3.83 -24.30
CA THR A 421 1.39 5.25 -24.34
C THR A 421 2.54 6.22 -24.13
N GLY A 422 3.67 5.77 -23.57
CA GLY A 422 4.79 6.65 -23.22
C GLY A 422 4.60 7.44 -21.93
N ASP A 423 3.56 7.12 -21.15
CA ASP A 423 3.24 7.82 -19.91
C ASP A 423 4.31 7.61 -18.83
N GLU A 424 4.39 8.57 -17.89
CA GLU A 424 5.35 8.56 -16.77
C GLU A 424 4.62 8.84 -15.47
N PHE A 425 4.68 7.89 -14.53
CA PHE A 425 4.20 8.05 -13.17
C PHE A 425 5.37 8.46 -12.28
N VAL A 426 5.47 9.76 -12.00
CA VAL A 426 6.58 10.27 -11.19
C VAL A 426 6.46 9.76 -9.75
N GLY A 427 7.56 9.31 -9.17
CA GLY A 427 7.76 9.02 -7.76
C GLY A 427 8.91 9.82 -7.19
N LEU A 428 8.58 10.84 -6.40
CA LEU A 428 9.50 11.65 -5.59
C LEU A 428 9.57 11.12 -4.16
N ASN A 429 8.48 10.54 -3.67
CA ASN A 429 8.37 9.90 -2.36
C ASN A 429 8.77 10.86 -1.23
N PRO A 430 8.06 12.00 -1.09
CA PRO A 430 8.35 12.98 -0.06
C PRO A 430 8.26 12.35 1.33
N ASN A 431 9.24 12.68 2.15
CA ASN A 431 9.25 12.38 3.58
C ASN A 431 9.97 13.53 4.29
N PHE A 432 9.91 13.60 5.60
CA PHE A 432 10.71 14.56 6.34
C PHE A 432 10.94 14.08 7.76
N ASP A 433 11.91 14.71 8.40
CA ASP A 433 12.05 14.65 9.84
C ASP A 433 12.15 16.05 10.41
N TYR A 434 12.19 16.11 11.72
CA TYR A 434 12.35 17.35 12.45
C TYR A 434 13.08 17.12 13.77
N TYR A 435 13.66 18.20 14.29
CA TYR A 435 14.32 18.20 15.58
C TYR A 435 14.22 19.53 16.31
N PRO A 436 14.19 19.52 17.65
CA PRO A 436 14.20 20.74 18.44
C PRO A 436 15.55 21.43 18.28
N VAL A 437 15.52 22.75 18.10
CA VAL A 437 16.69 23.62 18.15
C VAL A 437 16.69 24.30 19.50
N THR A 438 17.82 24.26 20.21
CA THR A 438 17.98 24.90 21.52
C THR A 438 18.96 26.06 21.46
N ALA A 439 18.79 27.06 22.32
CA ALA A 439 19.82 28.09 22.52
C ALA A 439 21.04 27.47 23.22
N ALA A 440 22.25 27.94 22.91
CA ALA A 440 23.49 27.41 23.48
C ALA A 440 23.44 27.35 25.02
N GLY A 441 23.34 26.13 25.57
CA GLY A 441 23.29 25.87 27.01
C GLY A 441 21.89 25.81 27.65
N GLY A 442 20.82 26.12 26.92
CA GLY A 442 19.44 25.93 27.38
C GLY A 442 18.89 24.58 26.95
N GLY A 443 18.21 23.86 27.86
CA GLY A 443 17.47 22.65 27.48
C GLY A 443 16.17 22.96 26.72
N ASN A 444 15.63 24.18 26.84
CA ASN A 444 14.35 24.52 26.22
C ASN A 444 14.49 24.78 24.71
N PRO A 445 13.59 24.22 23.88
CA PRO A 445 13.60 24.49 22.45
C PRO A 445 13.23 25.95 22.15
N ILE A 446 14.02 26.60 21.29
CA ILE A 446 13.69 27.89 20.68
C ILE A 446 12.89 27.73 19.38
N GLY A 447 12.77 26.51 18.88
CA GLY A 447 11.96 26.15 17.72
C GLY A 447 12.30 24.76 17.21
N TYR A 448 11.86 24.45 16.00
CA TYR A 448 12.07 23.17 15.35
C TYR A 448 12.65 23.36 13.96
N GLN A 449 13.62 22.52 13.62
CA GLN A 449 14.19 22.43 12.30
C GLN A 449 13.55 21.25 11.58
N PHE A 450 12.85 21.51 10.48
CA PHE A 450 12.31 20.50 9.57
C PHE A 450 13.28 20.28 8.42
N ILE A 451 13.47 19.04 8.02
CA ILE A 451 14.36 18.64 6.93
C ILE A 451 13.61 17.74 5.97
N ALA A 452 13.53 18.16 4.70
CA ALA A 452 12.95 17.36 3.65
C ALA A 452 13.87 16.18 3.32
N LYS A 453 13.28 15.00 3.33
CA LYS A 453 13.80 13.75 2.78
C LYS A 453 13.00 13.38 1.54
N TYR A 454 13.60 12.58 0.68
CA TYR A 454 12.91 12.05 -0.49
C TYR A 454 13.64 10.81 -1.00
N PHE A 455 12.89 9.93 -1.62
CA PHE A 455 13.39 8.69 -2.20
C PHE A 455 13.22 8.75 -3.71
N SER A 456 14.09 9.56 -4.33
CA SER A 456 14.16 9.76 -5.78
C SER A 456 15.59 10.16 -6.20
N GLU A 457 16.15 9.56 -7.25
CA GLU A 457 17.36 10.05 -7.93
C GLU A 457 17.05 11.30 -8.78
N ARG A 458 15.76 11.67 -8.90
CA ARG A 458 15.35 12.90 -9.56
C ARG A 458 15.86 14.12 -8.82
N LYS A 459 16.20 15.13 -9.61
CA LYS A 459 16.51 16.45 -9.08
C LYS A 459 15.20 17.15 -8.71
N ILE A 460 15.18 17.71 -7.50
CA ILE A 460 14.05 18.46 -6.98
C ILE A 460 14.28 19.94 -7.28
N ALA A 461 13.36 20.56 -8.01
CA ALA A 461 13.40 21.99 -8.31
C ALA A 461 13.04 22.83 -7.08
N GLU A 462 12.04 22.38 -6.31
CA GLU A 462 11.52 23.15 -5.18
C GLU A 462 11.05 22.23 -4.05
N PHE A 463 11.28 22.69 -2.82
CA PHE A 463 10.79 22.11 -1.58
C PHE A 463 9.82 23.11 -0.95
N LYS A 464 8.52 22.80 -0.92
CA LYS A 464 7.48 23.65 -0.34
C LYS A 464 6.96 23.03 0.94
N TRP A 465 6.80 23.85 1.95
CA TRP A 465 6.24 23.47 3.24
C TRP A 465 5.00 24.30 3.52
N ASP A 466 3.97 23.67 4.05
CA ASP A 466 2.82 24.35 4.63
C ASP A 466 2.61 23.88 6.06
N PHE A 467 2.68 24.81 7.01
CA PHE A 467 2.50 24.55 8.44
C PHE A 467 1.13 25.02 8.96
N GLY A 468 0.24 25.45 8.05
CA GLY A 468 -0.99 26.16 8.40
C GLY A 468 -0.74 27.51 9.11
N PRO A 469 -1.79 28.29 9.40
CA PRO A 469 -1.65 29.51 10.17
C PRO A 469 -1.17 29.22 11.60
N PRO A 470 -0.31 30.07 12.19
CA PRO A 470 0.17 31.36 11.71
C PRO A 470 1.51 31.29 10.96
N ILE A 471 2.09 30.09 10.81
CA ILE A 471 3.40 29.93 10.16
C ILE A 471 3.27 30.11 8.64
N GLY A 472 2.23 29.53 8.05
CA GLY A 472 1.97 29.55 6.62
C GLY A 472 3.01 28.79 5.81
N GLN A 473 3.17 29.20 4.55
CA GLN A 473 4.04 28.54 3.60
C GLN A 473 5.51 28.95 3.74
N LYS A 474 6.41 28.00 3.55
CA LYS A 474 7.86 28.20 3.52
C LYS A 474 8.49 27.38 2.41
N THR A 475 9.71 27.73 2.01
CA THR A 475 10.43 27.06 0.94
C THR A 475 11.86 26.74 1.37
N GLY A 476 12.39 25.63 0.85
CA GLY A 476 13.77 25.20 1.08
C GLY A 476 13.85 23.79 1.62
N LYS A 477 15.00 23.13 1.41
CA LYS A 477 15.22 21.76 1.89
C LYS A 477 15.14 21.67 3.43
N GLU A 478 15.49 22.75 4.10
CA GLU A 478 15.49 22.88 5.55
C GLU A 478 14.71 24.12 5.96
N VAL A 479 13.77 23.97 6.89
CA VAL A 479 12.93 25.07 7.37
C VAL A 479 12.88 25.13 8.89
N PHE A 480 13.21 26.30 9.43
CA PHE A 480 13.07 26.60 10.86
C PHE A 480 11.69 27.19 11.20
N VAL A 481 11.08 26.64 12.24
CA VAL A 481 9.83 27.07 12.84
C VAL A 481 10.09 27.55 14.28
N PRO A 482 9.99 28.87 14.54
CA PRO A 482 10.18 29.42 15.89
C PRO A 482 9.11 28.97 16.87
N ILE A 483 9.49 28.75 18.14
CA ILE A 483 8.57 28.31 19.20
C ILE A 483 7.43 29.31 19.42
N GLU A 484 7.70 30.61 19.25
CA GLU A 484 6.71 31.68 19.43
C GLU A 484 5.59 31.57 18.39
N LYS A 485 5.89 31.08 17.19
CA LYS A 485 4.89 30.84 16.14
C LYS A 485 4.03 29.62 16.43
N ILE A 486 4.60 28.59 17.03
CA ILE A 486 3.83 27.42 17.50
C ILE A 486 2.89 27.85 18.64
N GLN A 487 3.39 28.63 19.60
CA GLN A 487 2.55 29.21 20.66
C GLN A 487 1.43 30.11 20.13
N GLN A 488 1.73 30.89 19.08
CA GLN A 488 0.72 31.69 18.40
C GLN A 488 -0.36 30.81 17.76
N GLY A 489 -0.01 29.68 17.12
CA GLY A 489 -0.99 28.76 16.55
C GLY A 489 -1.87 28.06 17.58
N ILE A 490 -1.30 27.71 18.74
CA ILE A 490 -2.10 27.23 19.89
C ILE A 490 -3.10 28.31 20.34
N SER A 491 -2.64 29.56 20.43
CA SER A 491 -3.50 30.69 20.84
C SER A 491 -4.62 30.99 19.84
N LEU A 492 -4.39 30.69 18.56
CA LEU A 492 -5.37 30.83 17.49
C LEU A 492 -6.29 29.59 17.36
N GLY A 493 -6.02 28.51 18.09
CA GLY A 493 -6.75 27.25 17.97
C GLY A 493 -6.45 26.47 16.68
N THR A 494 -5.37 26.80 15.97
CA THR A 494 -4.97 26.10 14.74
C THR A 494 -4.08 24.88 15.01
N TYR A 495 -3.45 24.83 16.19
CA TYR A 495 -2.64 23.70 16.66
C TYR A 495 -3.25 23.09 17.92
N GLU A 496 -3.32 21.76 17.97
CA GLU A 496 -3.88 21.03 19.11
C GLU A 496 -2.80 20.86 20.18
N LYS A 497 -3.13 21.17 21.44
CA LYS A 497 -2.20 21.02 22.57
C LYS A 497 -2.76 20.04 23.60
N ASN A 498 -1.96 19.05 23.99
CA ASN A 498 -2.26 18.13 25.08
C ASN A 498 -1.05 18.05 26.04
N GLY A 499 -1.14 18.72 27.19
CA GLY A 499 0.00 18.83 28.10
C GLY A 499 1.17 19.57 27.47
N ASP A 500 2.33 18.92 27.36
CA ASP A 500 3.53 19.45 26.70
C ASP A 500 3.62 19.10 25.20
N GLU A 501 2.74 18.21 24.71
CA GLU A 501 2.61 17.84 23.31
C GLU A 501 1.80 18.89 22.55
N VAL A 502 2.27 19.25 21.36
CA VAL A 502 1.55 20.09 20.40
C VAL A 502 1.55 19.37 19.06
N LYS A 503 0.37 19.13 18.50
CA LYS A 503 0.22 18.62 17.14
C LYS A 503 0.19 19.77 16.16
N ILE A 504 1.15 19.79 15.24
CA ILE A 504 1.25 20.78 14.17
C ILE A 504 0.96 20.12 12.82
N PRO A 505 0.10 20.70 11.96
CA PRO A 505 -0.03 20.25 10.59
C PRO A 505 1.24 20.62 9.83
N VAL A 506 1.80 19.67 9.08
CA VAL A 506 2.97 19.84 8.23
C VAL A 506 2.71 19.15 6.90
N LYS A 507 2.68 19.91 5.81
CA LYS A 507 2.63 19.38 4.45
C LYS A 507 3.94 19.69 3.74
N LEU A 508 4.67 18.66 3.34
CA LEU A 508 5.82 18.78 2.46
C LEU A 508 5.41 18.44 1.04
N THR A 509 5.65 19.36 0.10
CA THR A 509 5.49 19.16 -1.33
C THR A 509 6.84 19.28 -2.04
N LEU A 510 7.16 18.30 -2.87
CA LEU A 510 8.36 18.28 -3.70
C LEU A 510 7.97 18.45 -5.15
N ILE A 511 8.75 19.23 -5.90
CA ILE A 511 8.50 19.49 -7.32
C ILE A 511 9.66 18.93 -8.14
N ASP A 512 9.38 18.05 -9.08
CA ASP A 512 10.34 17.45 -10.00
C ASP A 512 10.92 18.50 -10.96
N GLU A 513 12.24 18.62 -11.05
CA GLU A 513 12.89 19.59 -11.93
C GLU A 513 12.62 19.32 -13.42
N LYS A 514 12.48 18.05 -13.80
CA LYS A 514 12.32 17.66 -15.21
C LYS A 514 10.91 17.88 -15.73
N THR A 515 9.90 17.47 -14.96
CA THR A 515 8.50 17.44 -15.42
C THR A 515 7.63 18.54 -14.82
N GLY A 516 8.07 19.17 -13.72
CA GLY A 516 7.26 20.11 -12.96
C GLY A 516 6.10 19.47 -12.19
N LYS A 517 5.96 18.14 -12.22
CA LYS A 517 4.98 17.41 -11.40
C LYS A 517 5.41 17.44 -9.95
N ASP A 518 4.43 17.48 -9.06
CA ASP A 518 4.65 17.49 -7.62
C ASP A 518 4.05 16.26 -6.92
N GLU A 519 4.63 15.96 -5.77
CA GLU A 519 4.12 14.97 -4.83
C GLU A 519 4.19 15.55 -3.41
N ASP A 520 3.22 15.20 -2.57
CA ASP A 520 3.17 15.72 -1.21
C ASP A 520 2.80 14.70 -0.14
N ILE A 521 3.22 15.00 1.09
CA ILE A 521 2.88 14.25 2.30
C ILE A 521 2.42 15.21 3.39
N PRO A 522 1.11 15.22 3.73
CA PRO A 522 0.58 15.93 4.87
C PRO A 522 0.62 15.05 6.13
N ARG A 523 1.20 15.53 7.24
CA ARG A 523 1.20 14.85 8.54
C ARG A 523 0.86 15.81 9.68
N LYS A 524 0.38 15.26 10.79
CA LYS A 524 0.21 15.99 12.05
C LYS A 524 1.35 15.61 13.00
N GLU A 525 2.40 16.41 13.01
CA GLU A 525 3.61 16.12 13.80
C GLU A 525 3.44 16.51 15.27
N LYS A 526 3.96 15.66 16.15
CA LYS A 526 4.00 15.91 17.60
C LYS A 526 5.28 16.62 17.99
N VAL A 527 5.18 17.89 18.34
CA VAL A 527 6.31 18.66 18.89
C VAL A 527 6.11 18.93 20.39
N TYR A 528 7.19 19.25 21.09
CA TYR A 528 7.25 19.19 22.55
C TYR A 528 7.95 20.36 23.21
N PHE A 529 7.24 21.13 24.04
CA PHE A 529 7.83 22.30 24.69
C PHE A 529 8.75 21.98 25.87
N ALA A 530 8.81 20.72 26.28
CA ALA A 530 9.68 20.27 27.36
C ALA A 530 11.17 20.31 26.96
N PRO A 531 12.10 20.37 27.92
CA PRO A 531 13.52 20.39 27.62
C PRO A 531 13.96 19.20 26.74
N ALA A 532 14.72 19.51 25.70
CA ALA A 532 15.42 18.56 24.86
C ALA A 532 16.92 18.65 25.18
N TYR A 533 17.49 17.56 25.66
CA TYR A 533 18.91 17.49 26.00
C TYR A 533 19.70 16.86 24.85
N LEU A 534 20.86 17.43 24.54
CA LEU A 534 21.73 16.95 23.47
C LEU A 534 22.83 16.05 24.03
N ILE A 535 23.35 15.14 23.19
CA ILE A 535 24.65 14.50 23.44
C ILE A 535 25.75 15.43 22.96
N ILE A 536 26.68 15.76 23.86
CA ILE A 536 27.89 16.52 23.57
C ILE A 536 29.06 15.56 23.61
N GLY A 537 29.53 15.07 22.47
CA GLY A 537 30.72 14.22 22.41
C GLY A 537 31.93 14.86 21.74
N PRO A 538 33.02 14.10 21.55
CA PRO A 538 34.22 14.57 20.87
C PRO A 538 33.91 14.93 19.42
N SER A 539 34.58 15.95 18.86
CA SER A 539 34.35 16.40 17.48
C SER A 539 34.69 15.35 16.41
N VAL A 540 35.48 14.34 16.77
CA VAL A 540 35.84 13.21 15.90
C VAL A 540 34.76 12.13 15.86
N ASN A 541 33.77 12.20 16.74
CA ASN A 541 32.68 11.23 16.81
C ASN A 541 31.35 11.84 16.36
N GLN A 542 30.53 11.00 15.74
CA GLN A 542 29.15 11.30 15.42
C GLN A 542 28.24 10.39 16.24
N PHE A 543 27.11 10.94 16.69
CA PHE A 543 26.11 10.25 17.48
C PHE A 543 24.79 10.28 16.71
N THR A 544 24.36 9.10 16.28
CA THR A 544 23.17 8.92 15.46
C THR A 544 22.22 8.00 16.22
N SER A 545 20.94 8.36 16.33
CA SER A 545 19.95 7.44 16.89
C SER A 545 19.73 6.30 15.90
N LEU A 546 19.79 5.05 16.36
CA LEU A 546 19.46 3.90 15.52
C LEU A 546 17.97 3.79 15.19
N ARG A 547 17.11 4.54 15.89
CA ARG A 547 15.67 4.52 15.64
C ARG A 547 15.29 5.29 14.38
N ASN A 548 16.00 6.35 14.06
CA ASN A 548 15.64 7.26 12.96
C ASN A 548 16.82 7.67 12.06
N ASP A 549 18.02 7.11 12.28
CA ASP A 549 19.25 7.44 11.58
C ASP A 549 19.58 8.94 11.58
N GLN A 550 19.15 9.67 12.63
CA GLN A 550 19.38 11.11 12.75
C GLN A 550 20.25 11.49 13.96
N LYS A 551 20.80 12.70 13.87
CA LYS A 551 21.40 13.38 15.02
C LYS A 551 20.33 13.52 16.11
N LEU A 552 20.63 13.00 17.30
CA LEU A 552 19.65 12.71 18.35
C LEU A 552 18.67 13.85 18.64
N THR A 553 17.42 13.61 18.27
CA THR A 553 16.25 14.35 18.70
C THR A 553 15.63 13.67 19.89
N VAL A 554 15.61 14.35 21.03
CA VAL A 554 14.91 13.85 22.22
C VAL A 554 13.50 14.40 22.21
N ILE A 555 12.52 13.53 21.95
CA ILE A 555 11.11 13.77 22.21
C ILE A 555 10.66 12.91 23.40
N PRO A 556 9.63 13.32 24.17
CA PRO A 556 9.12 12.60 25.33
C PRO A 556 8.83 11.12 25.10
N GLU A 557 8.32 10.70 23.93
CA GLU A 557 8.08 9.28 23.64
C GLU A 557 9.38 8.47 23.58
N ASN A 558 10.50 9.13 23.26
CA ASN A 558 11.81 8.50 23.11
C ASN A 558 12.73 8.82 24.28
N ARG A 559 12.23 9.41 25.38
CA ARG A 559 13.09 9.78 26.51
C ARG A 559 13.79 8.58 27.15
N ASN A 560 13.19 7.40 27.13
CA ASN A 560 13.70 6.25 27.86
C ASN A 560 14.39 5.24 26.93
N GLY A 561 15.72 5.16 27.00
CA GLY A 561 16.49 4.05 26.42
C GLY A 561 16.72 4.13 24.91
N ILE A 562 17.10 5.30 24.39
CA ILE A 562 17.48 5.47 22.98
C ILE A 562 18.80 4.75 22.69
N GLU A 563 18.81 3.86 21.70
CA GLU A 563 20.06 3.32 21.16
C GLU A 563 20.74 4.33 20.23
N VAL A 564 21.99 4.63 20.54
CA VAL A 564 22.82 5.62 19.87
C VAL A 564 24.01 4.92 19.23
N LEU A 565 24.05 4.93 17.90
CA LEU A 565 25.22 4.56 17.11
C LEU A 565 26.29 5.65 17.26
N ILE A 566 27.51 5.19 17.52
CA ILE A 566 28.70 6.02 17.63
C ILE A 566 29.59 5.70 16.43
N ASP A 567 29.76 6.69 15.57
CA ASP A 567 30.67 6.63 14.42
C ASP A 567 31.91 7.49 14.65
N VAL A 568 32.98 7.18 13.92
CA VAL A 568 34.21 7.99 13.87
C VAL A 568 34.37 8.59 12.49
N ASN A 569 34.66 9.89 12.45
CA ASN A 569 34.82 10.68 11.24
C ASN A 569 36.19 10.49 10.56
N HIS A 570 36.67 9.25 10.41
CA HIS A 570 37.78 8.94 9.51
C HIS A 570 37.17 8.67 8.13
N SER A 571 37.36 9.51 7.12
CA SER A 571 36.74 9.28 5.79
C SER A 571 37.10 7.89 5.23
N PRO A 572 36.15 6.94 5.05
CA PRO A 572 34.69 6.97 5.28
C PRO A 572 34.23 6.63 6.72
N SER A 573 33.18 7.32 7.20
CA SER A 573 32.63 7.17 8.56
C SER A 573 32.53 5.69 8.95
N THR A 574 33.12 5.33 10.09
CA THR A 574 33.23 3.93 10.52
C THR A 574 32.48 3.75 11.84
N PRO A 575 31.52 2.80 11.92
CA PRO A 575 30.78 2.55 13.14
C PRO A 575 31.66 1.85 14.18
N VAL A 576 31.59 2.33 15.42
CA VAL A 576 32.39 1.82 16.55
C VAL A 576 31.55 1.02 17.52
N GLY A 577 30.34 1.47 17.82
CA GLY A 577 29.50 0.80 18.79
C GLY A 577 28.18 1.50 19.05
N ILE A 578 27.39 0.90 19.93
CA ILE A 578 26.06 1.37 20.33
C ILE A 578 26.04 1.59 21.83
N ILE A 579 25.43 2.67 22.27
CA ILE A 579 25.10 2.90 23.68
C ILE A 579 23.60 3.14 23.84
N THR A 580 23.03 2.72 24.96
CA THR A 580 21.66 3.09 25.32
C THR A 580 21.66 4.33 26.21
N VAL A 581 20.84 5.33 25.88
CA VAL A 581 20.80 6.64 26.53
C VAL A 581 19.37 6.95 26.98
N ASN A 582 19.21 7.20 28.28
CA ASN A 582 17.95 7.59 28.90
C ASN A 582 17.91 9.10 29.13
N PHE A 583 17.37 9.83 28.16
CA PHE A 583 17.15 11.26 28.24
C PHE A 583 16.01 11.67 29.19
N GLY A 584 15.15 10.74 29.61
CA GLY A 584 14.09 11.00 30.60
C GLY A 584 14.65 11.34 31.97
N GLU A 585 15.87 10.89 32.25
CA GLU A 585 16.59 11.18 33.50
C GLU A 585 17.56 12.36 33.39
N ALA A 586 17.78 12.85 32.16
CA ALA A 586 18.70 13.95 31.93
C ALA A 586 18.16 15.24 32.58
N GLN A 587 19.03 15.94 33.31
CA GLN A 587 18.76 17.29 33.81
C GLN A 587 19.50 18.37 33.01
N ASN A 588 20.46 17.94 32.18
CA ASN A 588 21.31 18.77 31.34
C ASN A 588 21.71 17.96 30.09
N ASN A 589 22.42 18.62 29.16
CA ASN A 589 23.04 17.92 28.04
C ASN A 589 23.93 16.77 28.54
N ILE A 590 23.88 15.65 27.83
CA ILE A 590 24.63 14.44 28.17
C ILE A 590 26.06 14.62 27.66
N ASN A 591 26.99 14.84 28.58
CA ASN A 591 28.38 15.10 28.25
C ASN A 591 29.14 13.78 28.05
N LEU A 592 29.49 13.50 26.79
CA LEU A 592 30.35 12.41 26.36
C LEU A 592 31.70 12.92 25.81
N GLN A 593 32.14 14.14 26.13
CA GLN A 593 33.39 14.71 25.59
C GLN A 593 34.64 13.88 25.93
N GLU A 594 34.63 13.12 27.03
CA GLU A 594 35.72 12.21 27.40
C GLU A 594 35.63 10.83 26.74
N LEU A 595 34.63 10.61 25.87
CA LEU A 595 34.49 9.36 25.13
C LEU A 595 35.68 9.16 24.19
N ILE A 596 36.25 7.96 24.24
CA ILE A 596 37.24 7.47 23.31
C ILE A 596 36.55 6.39 22.48
N ALA A 597 36.15 6.76 21.26
CA ALA A 597 35.61 5.83 20.27
C ALA A 597 36.49 5.88 19.02
N ASP A 598 37.02 4.73 18.60
CA ASP A 598 37.86 4.59 17.39
C ASP A 598 37.76 3.17 16.79
N SER A 599 38.06 3.02 15.50
CA SER A 599 38.04 1.76 14.76
C SER A 599 39.16 1.70 13.72
N ASP A 600 39.99 0.64 13.79
CA ASP A 600 41.07 0.32 12.87
C ASP A 600 40.73 -0.99 12.13
N ILE A 601 40.21 -0.83 10.91
CA ILE A 601 39.78 -1.94 10.05
C ILE A 601 40.97 -2.84 9.70
N GLN A 602 42.15 -2.27 9.41
CA GLN A 602 43.34 -3.04 9.03
C GLN A 602 43.82 -3.95 10.16
N LYS A 603 43.74 -3.46 11.41
CA LYS A 603 44.10 -4.24 12.59
C LYS A 603 42.98 -5.13 13.07
N GLY A 604 41.73 -4.96 12.60
CA GLY A 604 40.57 -5.67 13.12
C GLY A 604 40.29 -5.29 14.57
N LYS A 605 40.45 -4.00 14.93
CA LYS A 605 40.37 -3.52 16.33
C LYS A 605 39.46 -2.30 16.41
N SER A 606 38.71 -2.20 17.51
CA SER A 606 37.95 -1.00 17.86
C SER A 606 38.04 -0.75 19.35
N ILE A 607 37.81 0.49 19.76
CA ILE A 607 37.74 0.91 21.16
C ILE A 607 36.49 1.75 21.37
N LEU A 608 35.75 1.45 22.43
CA LEU A 608 34.65 2.27 22.94
C LEU A 608 34.82 2.38 24.45
N TYR A 609 35.38 3.49 24.92
CA TYR A 609 35.79 3.64 26.31
C TYR A 609 35.52 5.05 26.82
N MET A 610 35.02 5.13 28.05
CA MET A 610 34.93 6.37 28.82
C MET A 610 35.17 6.01 30.29
N LYS A 611 35.97 6.81 31.00
CA LYS A 611 36.35 6.51 32.39
C LYS A 611 35.12 6.51 33.31
N ASN A 612 34.29 7.54 33.17
CA ASN A 612 33.05 7.71 33.91
C ASN A 612 31.93 7.96 32.91
N TRP A 613 31.00 7.01 32.77
CA TRP A 613 29.83 7.20 31.94
C TRP A 613 28.79 8.05 32.68
N PRO A 614 28.08 8.97 31.99
CA PRO A 614 26.94 9.67 32.58
C PRO A 614 25.88 8.68 33.07
N ASN A 615 25.14 9.05 34.12
CA ASN A 615 24.10 8.20 34.70
C ASN A 615 22.98 7.90 33.70
N GLU A 616 22.80 8.77 32.71
CA GLU A 616 21.86 8.64 31.61
C GLU A 616 22.25 7.51 30.64
N VAL A 617 23.52 7.13 30.56
CA VAL A 617 24.00 6.02 29.70
C VAL A 617 23.88 4.68 30.42
N LYS A 618 22.63 4.23 30.57
CA LYS A 618 22.25 2.97 31.22
C LYS A 618 22.10 1.82 30.22
N GLY A 619 22.23 0.59 30.69
CA GLY A 619 21.99 -0.60 29.86
C GLY A 619 23.20 -1.04 29.03
N SER A 620 22.94 -1.53 27.82
CA SER A 620 23.93 -2.13 26.93
C SER A 620 24.91 -1.10 26.37
N LYS A 621 26.16 -1.56 26.24
CA LYS A 621 27.23 -0.89 25.50
C LYS A 621 27.80 -1.94 24.57
N ILE A 622 27.55 -1.79 23.29
CA ILE A 622 27.90 -2.78 22.26
C ILE A 622 29.11 -2.22 21.51
N LEU A 623 30.20 -2.99 21.45
CA LEU A 623 31.37 -2.66 20.65
C LEU A 623 31.32 -3.47 19.35
N PHE A 624 31.48 -2.79 18.22
CA PHE A 624 31.66 -3.46 16.93
C PHE A 624 33.12 -3.80 16.70
N LEU A 625 33.38 -4.99 16.17
CA LEU A 625 34.71 -5.43 15.78
C LEU A 625 34.76 -5.56 14.26
N PRO A 626 35.60 -4.77 13.57
CA PRO A 626 35.71 -4.85 12.12
C PRO A 626 36.27 -6.22 11.72
N LYS A 627 35.61 -6.84 10.75
CA LYS A 627 36.08 -8.08 10.14
C LYS A 627 37.27 -7.75 9.23
N ARG A 628 38.35 -8.51 9.39
CA ARG A 628 39.52 -8.42 8.51
C ARG A 628 39.26 -8.99 7.13
#